data_AF-A0A4R0EVZ5-F1
#
_entry.id   AF-A0A4R0EVZ5-F1
#
_cell.length_a   1.000
_cell.length_b   1.000
_cell.length_c   1.000
_cell.angle_alpha   90.00
_cell.angle_beta   90.00
_cell.angle_gamma   90.00
#
_symmetry.space_group_name_H-M   'P 1'
#
loop_
_entity.id
_entity.type
_entity.pdbx_description
1 polymer ?
#
loop_
_entity_poly.entity_id
_entity_poly.type
_entity_poly.pdbx_seq_one_letter_code
_entity_poly.pdbx_strand_id
1 'polypeptide(L)' 'MGRITRMGSDQTQYAESISIPSDISLVYVSGIFADIGDSSAPVGTIKAYGYTQTQTVFILNKIQNIF' A
#
# COMPACT_ATOMS: atom_id res chain seq x y z
N MET A 1 20.11 -18.09 -4.07
CA MET A 1 18.92 -17.24 -4.09
C MET A 1 19.35 -15.88 -4.61
N GLY A 2 18.76 -15.41 -5.70
CA GLY A 2 19.02 -14.07 -6.21
C GLY A 2 18.58 -12.99 -5.22
N ARG A 3 19.09 -11.76 -5.38
CA ARG A 3 18.70 -10.60 -4.57
C ARG A 3 18.02 -9.57 -5.47
N ILE A 4 17.00 -8.88 -4.94
CA ILE A 4 16.41 -7.72 -5.61
C ILE A 4 17.45 -6.58 -5.64
N THR A 5 17.68 -6.02 -6.84
CA THR A 5 18.57 -4.87 -7.02
C THR A 5 17.73 -3.61 -7.21
N ARG A 6 18.02 -2.56 -6.42
CA ARG A 6 17.43 -1.23 -6.56
C ARG A 6 18.33 -0.37 -7.43
N MET A 7 17.75 0.42 -8.31
CA MET A 7 18.47 1.29 -9.23
C MET A 7 17.82 2.67 -9.22
N GLY A 8 18.64 3.72 -9.35
CA GLY A 8 18.21 5.11 -9.28
C GLY A 8 19.03 5.93 -8.29
N SER A 9 18.51 7.11 -7.94
CA SER A 9 19.12 8.01 -6.96
C SER A 9 18.97 7.52 -5.53
N ASP A 10 20.08 7.42 -4.80
CA ASP A 10 20.11 7.10 -3.37
C ASP A 10 19.52 8.21 -2.47
N GLN A 11 19.18 9.38 -3.04
CA GLN A 11 18.56 10.48 -2.30
C GLN A 11 17.03 10.35 -2.20
N THR A 12 16.43 9.42 -2.94
CA THR A 12 14.98 9.23 -2.96
C THR A 12 14.53 8.30 -1.83
N GLN A 13 13.31 8.50 -1.34
CA GLN A 13 12.72 7.66 -0.27
C GLN A 13 12.08 6.37 -0.80
N TYR A 14 12.23 6.08 -2.10
CA TYR A 14 11.69 4.90 -2.78
C TYR A 14 12.71 4.39 -3.80
N ALA A 15 12.56 3.15 -4.29
CA ALA A 15 13.38 2.70 -5.42
C ALA A 15 12.76 3.21 -6.72
N GLU A 16 13.49 3.99 -7.51
CA GLU A 16 13.01 4.48 -8.81
C GLU A 16 12.80 3.33 -9.81
N SER A 17 13.62 2.27 -9.71
CA SER A 17 13.37 1.00 -10.38
C SER A 17 13.97 -0.19 -9.62
N ILE A 18 13.48 -1.40 -9.89
CA ILE A 18 13.99 -2.65 -9.33
C ILE A 18 14.23 -3.70 -10.42
N SER A 19 15.23 -4.55 -10.22
CA SER A 19 15.43 -5.78 -10.98
C SER A 19 15.16 -6.97 -10.08
N ILE A 20 14.32 -7.90 -10.55
CA ILE A 20 13.90 -9.10 -9.82
C ILE A 20 14.56 -10.31 -10.49
N PRO A 21 15.31 -11.13 -9.74
CA PRO A 21 15.94 -12.32 -10.29
C PRO A 21 14.88 -13.38 -10.66
N SER A 22 15.20 -14.23 -11.63
CA SER A 22 14.25 -15.21 -12.19
C SER A 22 13.81 -16.30 -11.22
N ASP A 23 14.49 -16.45 -10.08
CA ASP A 23 14.16 -17.41 -9.02
C ASP A 23 13.18 -16.84 -7.96
N ILE A 24 12.65 -15.63 -8.16
CA ILE A 24 11.71 -14.98 -7.23
C ILE A 24 10.42 -14.58 -7.95
N SER A 25 9.28 -14.75 -7.28
CA SER A 25 7.97 -14.28 -7.77
C SER A 25 7.70 -12.83 -7.36
N LEU A 26 7.18 -12.04 -8.30
CA LEU A 26 6.59 -10.72 -8.02
C LEU A 26 5.08 -10.89 -7.78
N VAL A 27 4.59 -10.47 -6.61
CA VAL A 27 3.16 -10.37 -6.32
C VAL A 27 2.73 -8.92 -6.40
N TYR A 28 1.74 -8.62 -7.24
CA TYR A 28 1.12 -7.31 -7.33
C TYR A 28 -0.14 -7.25 -6.46
N VAL A 29 -0.21 -6.26 -5.56
CA VAL A 29 -1.40 -5.97 -4.76
C VAL A 29 -2.16 -4.83 -5.43
N SER A 30 -3.42 -5.05 -5.78
CA SER A 30 -4.31 -4.03 -6.35
C SER A 30 -4.52 -2.85 -5.38
N GLY A 31 -5.02 -1.72 -5.88
CA GLY A 31 -5.39 -0.58 -5.04
C GLY A 31 -6.45 -0.95 -4.01
N ILE A 32 -6.24 -0.52 -2.75
CA ILE A 32 -7.13 -0.82 -1.61
C ILE A 32 -7.70 0.48 -1.06
N PHE A 33 -9.02 0.50 -0.84
CA PHE A 33 -9.71 1.61 -0.21
C PHE A 33 -9.87 1.41 1.30
N ALA A 34 -9.99 2.53 2.01
CA ALA A 34 -10.37 2.52 3.42
C ALA A 34 -11.83 2.07 3.60
N ASP A 35 -12.11 1.37 4.69
CA ASP A 35 -13.49 1.01 5.04
C ASP A 35 -14.22 2.18 5.70
N ILE A 36 -15.54 2.06 5.71
CA ILE A 36 -16.42 2.98 6.41
C ILE A 36 -16.23 2.76 7.92
N GLY A 37 -15.73 3.79 8.61
CA GLY A 37 -15.61 3.83 10.06
C GLY A 37 -16.88 4.33 10.76
N ASP A 38 -17.67 5.17 10.10
CA ASP A 38 -18.98 5.65 10.58
C ASP A 38 -20.06 5.36 9.54
N SER A 39 -20.81 4.28 9.75
CA SER A 39 -21.90 3.86 8.85
C SER A 39 -23.12 4.80 8.89
N SER A 40 -23.19 5.73 9.84
CA SER A 40 -24.25 6.74 9.89
C SER A 40 -23.94 7.97 9.03
N ALA A 41 -22.70 8.14 8.59
CA ALA A 41 -22.28 9.25 7.77
C ALA A 41 -22.55 9.00 6.27
N PRO A 42 -22.84 10.03 5.46
CA PRO A 42 -22.97 9.86 4.02
C PRO A 42 -21.68 9.32 3.41
N VAL A 43 -21.83 8.30 2.56
CA VAL A 43 -20.75 7.69 1.77
C VAL A 43 -20.06 8.76 0.93
N GLY A 44 -18.73 8.66 0.80
CA GLY A 44 -17.90 9.65 0.09
C GLY A 44 -17.44 10.83 0.94
N THR A 45 -17.88 10.96 2.20
CA THR A 45 -17.45 12.05 3.09
C THR A 45 -16.29 11.66 3.99
N ILE A 46 -15.49 12.65 4.43
CA ILE A 46 -14.43 12.43 5.43
C ILE A 46 -15.00 11.81 6.71
N LYS A 47 -16.24 12.17 7.08
CA LYS A 47 -16.89 11.61 8.27
C LYS A 47 -17.09 10.09 8.17
N ALA A 48 -17.42 9.57 6.98
CA ALA A 48 -17.61 8.14 6.77
C ALA A 48 -16.30 7.33 6.88
N TYR A 49 -15.16 7.87 6.47
CA TYR A 49 -13.89 7.12 6.37
C TYR A 49 -12.80 7.57 7.37
N GLY A 50 -13.03 8.66 8.09
CA GLY A 50 -12.01 9.33 8.89
C GLY A 50 -11.04 10.18 8.06
N TYR A 51 -10.09 10.83 8.73
CA TYR A 51 -9.03 11.60 8.08
C TYR A 51 -8.02 10.68 7.38
N THR A 52 -7.20 11.26 6.51
CA THR A 52 -6.18 10.53 5.73
C THR A 52 -5.32 9.60 6.59
N GLN A 53 -4.90 10.03 7.78
CA GLN A 53 -4.13 9.19 8.69
C GLN A 53 -4.88 7.92 9.10
N THR A 54 -6.16 8.04 9.47
CA THR A 54 -7.04 6.91 9.82
C THR A 54 -7.19 5.96 8.62
N GLN A 55 -7.45 6.53 7.44
CA GLN A 55 -7.59 5.77 6.20
C GLN A 55 -6.29 5.01 5.86
N THR A 56 -5.13 5.64 6.02
CA THR A 56 -3.82 5.01 5.78
C THR A 56 -3.57 3.84 6.72
N VAL A 57 -3.78 4.02 8.03
CA VAL A 57 -3.61 2.94 9.01
C VAL A 57 -4.52 1.76 8.66
N PHE A 58 -5.76 2.05 8.29
CA PHE A 58 -6.71 1.04 7.88
C PHE A 58 -6.25 0.24 6.65
N ILE A 59 -5.81 0.94 5.60
CA ILE A 59 -5.32 0.31 4.36
C ILE A 59 -4.07 -0.55 4.65
N LEU A 60 -3.13 -0.07 5.46
CA LEU A 60 -1.93 -0.84 5.83
C LEU A 60 -2.31 -2.13 6.57
N ASN A 61 -3.28 -2.09 7.48
CA ASN A 61 -3.77 -3.29 8.16
C ASN A 61 -4.42 -4.28 7.18
N LYS A 62 -5.17 -3.79 6.17
CA LYS A 62 -5.70 -4.65 5.11
C LYS A 62 -4.59 -5.33 4.30
N ILE A 63 -3.55 -4.58 3.90
CA ILE A 63 -2.40 -5.13 3.15
C ILE A 63 -1.72 -6.24 3.96
N GLN A 64 -1.54 -6.05 5.27
CA GLN A 64 -0.94 -7.05 6.15
C GLN A 64 -1.73 -8.37 6.22
N ASN A 65 -3.04 -8.35 5.98
CA ASN A 65 -3.89 -9.54 6.03
C ASN A 65 -4.05 -10.25 4.67
N ILE A 66 -3.43 -9.75 3.60
CA ILE A 66 -3.44 -10.41 2.27
C ILE A 66 -2.43 -11.58 2.23
N PHE A 67 -1.39 -11.52 3.05
CA PHE A 67 -0.27 -12.45 3.11
C PHE A 67 -0.20 -13.13 4.47
#